data_AF-A0A3D3XLW5-F1
#
_entry.id   AF-A0A3D3XLW5-F1
#
_cell.length_a   1.000
_cell.length_b   1.000
_cell.length_c   1.000
_cell.angle_alpha   90.00
_cell.angle_beta   90.00
_cell.angle_gamma   90.00
#
_symmetry.space_group_name_H-M   'P 1'
#
loop_
_entity.id
_entity.type
_entity.pdbx_description
1 polymer ?
#
loop_
_entity_poly.entity_id
_entity_poly.type
_entity_poly.pdbx_seq_one_letter_code
_entity_poly.pdbx_strand_id
1 'polypeptide(L)'
;MSQNQESTRILYCHCNYAQIISPEVKKEVLSQLCETNQAFDAVADLCEMAARKDPELQRLTQGGSVKIAACFPREVKWLFSGASAPLNREQTEVLNMREQTPENILERLKAKDLNPNLPEDNKPPQASEQPGKNQ
;
A
#
# COMPACT_ATOMS: atom_id res chain seq x y z
N MET A 1 -8.59 22.97 -23.02
CA MET A 1 -9.34 21.95 -22.26
C MET A 1 -8.34 21.23 -21.37
N SER A 2 -7.98 21.80 -20.21
CA SER A 2 -7.01 21.19 -19.31
C SER A 2 -7.78 20.53 -18.19
N GLN A 3 -8.16 19.26 -18.39
CA GLN A 3 -8.72 18.45 -17.33
C GLN A 3 -7.60 18.20 -16.32
N ASN A 4 -7.58 19.03 -15.28
CA ASN A 4 -6.76 18.85 -14.09
C ASN A 4 -7.31 17.63 -13.36
N GLN A 5 -6.95 16.43 -13.83
CA GLN A 5 -7.26 15.21 -13.11
C GLN A 5 -6.36 15.21 -11.88
N GLU A 6 -6.94 15.42 -10.70
CA GLU A 6 -6.34 15.01 -9.43
C GLU A 6 -6.22 13.48 -9.49
N SER A 7 -5.20 13.01 -10.21
CA SER A 7 -5.01 11.60 -10.51
C SER A 7 -4.48 10.94 -9.26
N THR A 8 -5.37 10.35 -8.46
CA THR A 8 -5.00 9.49 -7.34
C THR A 8 -4.08 8.39 -7.85
N ARG A 9 -2.83 8.39 -7.38
CA ARG A 9 -1.84 7.37 -7.79
C ARG A 9 -2.20 6.04 -7.15
N ILE A 10 -2.15 4.97 -7.92
CA ILE A 10 -2.28 3.61 -7.39
C ILE A 10 -0.90 2.98 -7.29
N LEU A 11 -0.60 2.38 -6.14
CA LEU A 11 0.61 1.62 -5.88
C LEU A 11 0.24 0.19 -5.49
N TYR A 12 0.80 -0.79 -6.17
CA TYR A 12 0.58 -2.20 -5.92
C TYR A 12 1.86 -2.90 -5.47
N CYS A 13 1.82 -3.61 -4.35
CA CYS A 13 2.96 -4.36 -3.80
C CYS A 13 2.80 -5.87 -4.06
N HIS A 14 3.75 -6.48 -4.76
CA HIS A 14 3.73 -7.93 -5.01
C HIS A 14 4.00 -8.76 -3.74
N CYS A 15 4.59 -8.17 -2.71
CA CYS A 15 4.94 -8.85 -1.45
C CYS A 15 5.65 -10.19 -1.73
N ASN A 16 6.67 -10.14 -2.59
CA ASN A 16 7.41 -11.30 -3.06
C ASN A 16 8.39 -11.83 -1.98
N TYR A 17 8.87 -10.96 -1.12
CA TYR A 17 9.75 -11.29 0.01
C TYR A 17 8.98 -11.86 1.21
N ALA A 18 8.05 -11.09 1.78
CA ALA A 18 7.35 -11.51 3.01
C ALA A 18 6.28 -12.59 2.75
N GLN A 19 5.71 -12.64 1.54
CA GLN A 19 4.74 -13.65 1.11
C GLN A 19 3.52 -13.82 2.04
N ILE A 20 3.16 -12.78 2.78
CA ILE A 20 2.06 -12.79 3.77
C ILE A 20 0.68 -12.52 3.16
N ILE A 21 0.63 -12.24 1.86
CA ILE A 21 -0.59 -11.99 1.10
C ILE A 21 -0.90 -13.22 0.25
N SER A 22 -2.14 -13.69 0.29
CA SER A 22 -2.61 -14.84 -0.48
C SER A 22 -2.31 -14.66 -1.99
N PRO A 23 -1.74 -15.68 -2.67
CA PRO A 23 -1.37 -15.59 -4.07
C PRO A 23 -2.56 -15.37 -5.00
N GLU A 24 -3.73 -15.91 -4.65
CA GLU A 24 -4.98 -15.70 -5.38
C GLU A 24 -5.39 -14.23 -5.37
N VAL A 25 -5.37 -13.58 -4.20
CA VAL A 25 -5.72 -12.16 -4.05
C VAL A 25 -4.80 -11.28 -4.88
N LYS A 26 -3.49 -11.52 -4.80
CA LYS A 26 -2.48 -10.81 -5.58
C LYS A 26 -2.74 -10.92 -7.08
N LYS A 27 -3.00 -12.14 -7.55
CA LYS A 27 -3.22 -12.41 -8.96
C LYS A 27 -4.49 -11.73 -9.45
N GLU A 28 -5.59 -11.84 -8.70
CA GLU A 28 -6.87 -11.25 -9.08
C GLU A 28 -6.79 -9.72 -9.13
N VAL A 29 -6.27 -9.09 -8.07
CA VAL A 29 -6.12 -7.62 -8.01
C VAL A 29 -5.22 -7.12 -9.14
N LEU A 30 -4.10 -7.79 -9.41
CA LEU A 30 -3.19 -7.40 -10.49
C LEU A 30 -3.83 -7.59 -11.88
N SER A 31 -4.49 -8.73 -12.12
CA SER A 31 -5.15 -9.01 -13.41
C SER A 31 -6.19 -7.94 -13.71
N GLN A 32 -7.02 -7.62 -12.72
CA GLN A 32 -8.06 -6.61 -12.83
C GLN A 32 -7.49 -5.20 -12.97
N LEU A 33 -6.38 -4.88 -12.29
CA LEU A 33 -5.66 -3.61 -12.50
C LEU A 33 -5.13 -3.48 -13.93
N CYS A 34 -4.60 -4.56 -14.51
CA CYS A 34 -4.18 -4.58 -15.91
C CYS A 34 -5.35 -4.46 -16.88
N GLU A 35 -6.52 -5.00 -16.54
CA GLU A 35 -7.75 -4.85 -17.33
C GLU A 35 -8.35 -3.44 -17.22
N THR A 36 -8.15 -2.77 -16.08
CA THR A 36 -8.49 -1.36 -15.94
C THR A 36 -7.46 -0.50 -16.66
N ASN A 37 -7.91 0.43 -17.49
CA ASN A 37 -7.04 1.39 -18.17
C ASN A 37 -6.56 2.52 -17.22
N GLN A 38 -6.32 2.19 -15.94
CA GLN A 38 -5.92 3.11 -14.89
C GLN A 38 -4.41 3.04 -14.69
N ALA A 39 -3.76 4.19 -14.54
CA ALA A 39 -2.33 4.21 -14.26
C ALA A 39 -2.06 3.70 -12.83
N PHE A 40 -1.21 2.68 -12.72
CA PHE A 40 -0.72 2.17 -11.45
C PHE A 40 0.77 1.86 -11.51
N ASP A 41 1.44 2.04 -10.38
CA ASP A 41 2.84 1.67 -10.17
C ASP A 41 2.87 0.31 -9.43
N ALA A 42 3.55 -0.70 -10.00
CA ALA A 42 3.74 -1.99 -9.34
C ALA A 42 5.18 -2.15 -8.86
N VAL A 43 5.35 -2.55 -7.60
CA VAL A 43 6.65 -2.78 -6.98
C VAL A 43 6.76 -4.20 -6.46
N ALA A 44 7.96 -4.79 -6.57
CA ALA A 44 8.21 -6.15 -6.07
C ALA A 44 7.96 -6.23 -4.56
N ASP A 45 8.65 -5.36 -3.79
CA ASP A 45 8.62 -5.40 -2.34
C ASP A 45 8.82 -4.01 -1.73
N LEU A 46 7.74 -3.46 -1.16
CA LEU A 46 7.84 -2.22 -0.38
C LEU A 46 8.78 -2.35 0.82
N CYS A 47 8.86 -3.54 1.42
CA CYS A 47 9.73 -3.79 2.56
C CYS A 47 11.22 -3.70 2.19
N GLU A 48 11.61 -4.20 1.01
CA GLU A 48 12.98 -4.12 0.52
C GLU A 48 13.34 -2.70 0.10
N MET A 49 12.44 -2.02 -0.62
CA MET A 49 12.61 -0.60 -0.98
C MET A 49 12.80 0.27 0.26
N ALA A 50 12.02 0.02 1.32
CA ALA A 50 12.15 0.75 2.57
C ALA A 50 13.46 0.45 3.30
N ALA A 51 13.88 -0.83 3.33
CA ALA A 51 15.13 -1.24 3.95
C ALA A 51 16.35 -0.56 3.31
N ARG A 52 16.33 -0.35 1.98
CA ARG A 52 17.40 0.35 1.25
C ARG A 52 17.21 1.87 1.17
N LYS A 53 16.15 2.42 1.76
CA LYS A 53 15.76 3.84 1.65
C LYS A 53 15.69 4.30 0.20
N ASP A 54 14.97 3.54 -0.61
CA ASP A 54 14.86 3.79 -2.04
C ASP A 54 14.29 5.20 -2.32
N PRO A 55 14.97 6.05 -3.11
CA PRO A 55 14.49 7.40 -3.43
C PRO A 55 13.13 7.39 -4.17
N GLU A 56 12.78 6.28 -4.81
CA GLU A 56 11.48 6.11 -5.46
C GLU A 56 10.32 6.21 -4.46
N LEU A 57 10.51 5.79 -3.20
CA LEU A 57 9.49 5.96 -2.15
C LEU A 57 9.16 7.43 -1.90
N GLN A 58 10.16 8.33 -1.97
CA GLN A 58 9.93 9.76 -1.84
C GLN A 58 9.17 10.32 -3.05
N ARG A 59 9.48 9.83 -4.25
CA ARG A 59 8.75 10.21 -5.48
C ARG A 59 7.29 9.78 -5.41
N LEU A 60 7.01 8.64 -4.79
CA LEU A 60 5.67 8.12 -4.60
C LEU A 60 4.84 9.00 -3.64
N THR A 61 5.45 9.57 -2.61
CA THR A 61 4.74 10.43 -1.63
C THR A 61 4.57 11.89 -2.07
N GLN A 62 5.34 12.37 -3.04
CA GLN A 62 5.27 13.76 -3.54
C GLN A 62 4.08 14.03 -4.49
N GLY A 63 3.34 13.00 -4.92
CA GLY A 63 2.34 13.08 -5.99
C GLY A 63 0.90 13.44 -5.58
N GLY A 64 0.65 13.79 -4.32
CA GLY A 64 -0.71 14.03 -3.80
C GLY A 64 -1.38 12.76 -3.29
N SER A 65 -2.67 12.58 -3.58
CA SER A 65 -3.45 11.43 -3.09
C SER A 65 -2.94 10.10 -3.64
N VAL A 66 -2.72 9.12 -2.76
CA VAL A 66 -2.21 7.80 -3.11
C VAL A 66 -3.06 6.68 -2.50
N LYS A 67 -3.36 5.67 -3.31
CA LYS A 67 -3.99 4.41 -2.92
C LYS A 67 -2.98 3.28 -3.02
N ILE A 68 -2.76 2.58 -1.92
CA ILE A 68 -1.71 1.55 -1.83
C ILE A 68 -2.35 0.19 -1.58
N ALA A 69 -2.33 -0.70 -2.55
CA ALA A 69 -2.69 -2.11 -2.40
C ALA A 69 -1.48 -2.90 -1.91
N ALA A 70 -1.43 -3.20 -0.62
CA ALA A 70 -0.28 -3.83 0.03
C ALA A 70 -0.70 -4.66 1.25
N CYS A 71 0.17 -4.72 2.26
CA CYS A 71 -0.08 -5.34 3.55
C CYS A 71 -0.93 -4.41 4.45
N PHE A 72 -0.80 -4.55 5.76
CA PHE A 72 -1.51 -3.71 6.72
C PHE A 72 -1.12 -2.22 6.61
N PRO A 73 -2.08 -1.28 6.79
CA PRO A 73 -1.84 0.16 6.78
C PRO A 73 -0.72 0.61 7.73
N ARG A 74 -0.67 -0.02 8.91
CA ARG A 74 0.39 0.24 9.89
C ARG A 74 1.77 -0.08 9.33
N GLU A 75 1.94 -1.25 8.71
CA GLU A 75 3.24 -1.72 8.19
C GLU A 75 3.71 -0.76 7.10
N VAL A 76 2.82 -0.43 6.16
CA VAL A 76 3.12 0.50 5.07
C VAL A 76 3.55 1.85 5.63
N LYS A 77 2.84 2.42 6.62
CA LYS A 77 3.25 3.65 7.30
C LYS A 77 4.69 3.55 7.84
N TRP A 78 5.01 2.49 8.57
CA TRP A 78 6.34 2.28 9.16
C TRP A 78 7.44 2.16 8.10
N LEU A 79 7.18 1.43 7.01
CA LEU A 79 8.13 1.26 5.91
C LEU A 79 8.49 2.62 5.27
N PHE A 80 7.48 3.43 4.96
CA PHE A 80 7.66 4.75 4.36
C PHE A 80 8.35 5.74 5.31
N SER A 81 7.97 5.77 6.59
CA SER A 81 8.64 6.59 7.61
C SER A 81 10.11 6.18 7.82
N GLY A 82 10.40 4.87 7.89
CA GLY A 82 11.77 4.35 8.02
C GLY A 82 12.67 4.69 6.82
N ALA A 83 12.07 4.86 5.64
CA ALA A 83 12.73 5.29 4.42
C ALA A 83 12.89 6.82 4.29
N SER A 84 12.53 7.61 5.32
CA SER A 84 12.50 9.08 5.24
C SER A 84 11.55 9.60 4.15
N ALA A 85 10.46 8.88 3.89
CA ALA A 85 9.42 9.21 2.93
C ALA A 85 8.03 9.10 3.57
N PRO A 86 7.72 9.85 4.65
CA PRO A 86 6.47 9.68 5.38
C PRO A 86 5.25 9.91 4.49
N LEU A 87 4.25 9.03 4.61
CA LEU A 87 2.99 9.14 3.88
C LEU A 87 2.07 10.20 4.52
N ASN A 88 1.38 10.99 3.70
CA ASN A 88 0.38 11.92 4.19
C ASN A 88 -0.88 11.17 4.61
N ARG A 89 -1.24 11.30 5.89
CA ARG A 89 -2.36 10.59 6.51
C ARG A 89 -3.73 10.98 6.00
N GLU A 90 -3.89 12.19 5.48
CA GLU A 90 -5.15 12.68 4.91
C GLU A 90 -5.26 12.38 3.42
N GLN A 91 -4.12 12.03 2.78
CA GLN A 91 -4.01 11.80 1.35
C GLN A 91 -3.56 10.37 1.02
N THR A 92 -3.56 9.45 1.99
CA THR A 92 -3.17 8.06 1.77
C THR A 92 -4.23 7.08 2.26
N GLU A 93 -4.67 6.22 1.35
CA GLU A 93 -5.53 5.07 1.65
C GLU A 93 -4.75 3.78 1.38
N VAL A 94 -4.64 2.90 2.38
CA VAL A 94 -3.98 1.60 2.23
C VAL A 94 -5.02 0.49 2.21
N LEU A 95 -5.06 -0.27 1.12
CA LEU A 95 -5.95 -1.41 0.94
C LEU A 95 -5.22 -2.66 1.39
N ASN A 96 -5.77 -3.29 2.43
CA ASN A 96 -5.14 -4.42 3.11
C ASN A 96 -5.44 -5.71 2.37
N MET A 97 -4.53 -6.13 1.49
CA MET A 97 -4.70 -7.37 0.72
C MET A 97 -4.59 -8.65 1.57
N ARG A 98 -4.23 -8.55 2.85
CA ARG A 98 -4.17 -9.71 3.76
C ARG A 98 -5.54 -10.11 4.29
N GLU A 99 -6.45 -9.16 4.43
CA GLU A 99 -7.77 -9.37 5.07
C GLU A 99 -8.94 -9.03 4.16
N GLN A 100 -8.75 -8.10 3.22
CA GLN A 100 -9.80 -7.71 2.29
C GLN A 100 -9.86 -8.65 1.08
N THR A 101 -11.06 -8.83 0.55
CA THR A 101 -11.28 -9.57 -0.70
C THR A 101 -10.80 -8.75 -1.91
N PRO A 102 -10.41 -9.41 -3.02
CA PRO A 102 -10.02 -8.73 -4.26
C PRO A 102 -11.07 -7.72 -4.74
N GLU A 103 -12.34 -8.07 -4.65
CA GLU A 103 -13.48 -7.24 -5.06
C GLU A 103 -13.51 -5.93 -4.28
N ASN A 104 -13.41 -5.99 -2.94
CA ASN A 104 -13.39 -4.80 -2.09
C ASN A 104 -12.17 -3.92 -2.37
N ILE A 105 -11.00 -4.53 -2.58
CA ILE A 105 -9.77 -3.80 -2.93
C ILE A 105 -9.96 -3.07 -4.26
N LEU A 106 -10.44 -3.77 -5.28
CA LEU A 106 -10.64 -3.20 -6.62
C LEU A 106 -11.71 -2.12 -6.64
N GLU A 107 -12.80 -2.28 -5.90
CA GLU A 107 -13.82 -1.24 -5.74
C GLU A 107 -13.21 0.04 -5.19
N ARG A 108 -12.41 -0.07 -4.12
CA ARG A 108 -11.72 1.08 -3.54
C ARG A 108 -10.65 1.67 -4.45
N LEU A 109 -9.92 0.85 -5.22
CA LEU A 109 -8.95 1.35 -6.22
C LEU A 109 -9.63 2.17 -7.33
N LYS A 110 -10.82 1.73 -7.77
CA LYS A 110 -11.63 2.41 -8.81
C LYS A 110 -12.37 3.63 -8.30
N ALA A 111 -12.64 3.70 -6.99
CA ALA A 111 -13.33 4.83 -6.38
C ALA A 111 -12.57 6.16 -6.58
N LYS A 112 -13.30 7.26 -6.75
CA LYS A 112 -12.70 8.59 -6.90
C LYS A 112 -12.42 9.26 -5.56
N ASP A 113 -13.20 8.92 -4.54
CA ASP A 113 -12.96 9.34 -3.17
C ASP A 113 -11.75 8.61 -2.58
N LEU A 114 -11.19 9.20 -1.53
CA LEU A 114 -10.10 8.65 -0.74
C LEU A 114 -10.62 8.45 0.68
N ASN A 115 -10.39 7.26 1.25
CA ASN A 115 -10.67 6.94 2.64
C ASN A 115 -9.36 6.77 3.40
N PRO A 116 -8.80 7.84 3.96
CA PRO A 116 -7.51 7.75 4.60
C PRO A 116 -7.60 6.92 5.87
N ASN A 117 -6.77 5.89 5.97
CA ASN A 117 -6.83 4.89 7.04
C ASN A 117 -5.48 4.67 7.73
N LEU A 118 -4.55 5.61 7.55
CA LEU A 118 -3.26 5.54 8.23
C LEU A 118 -3.43 5.82 9.73
N PRO A 119 -2.91 4.93 10.60
CA PRO A 119 -3.06 5.06 12.05
C PRO A 119 -2.37 6.33 12.58
N GLU A 120 -2.83 6.83 13.73
CA GLU A 120 -2.21 7.96 14.42
C GLU A 120 -0.74 7.72 14.78
N ASP A 121 0.06 8.80 14.82
CA ASP A 121 1.42 8.78 15.33
C ASP A 121 1.40 8.63 16.84
N ASN A 122 1.05 7.43 17.30
CA ASN A 122 1.13 7.04 18.69
C ASN A 122 1.83 5.70 18.78
N LYS A 123 3.16 5.78 18.87
CA LYS A 123 4.13 4.72 19.18
C LYS A 123 4.18 3.54 18.19
N PRO A 124 5.34 2.88 18.07
CA PRO A 124 5.37 1.52 17.52
C PRO A 124 4.39 0.67 18.34
N PRO A 125 3.49 -0.12 17.71
CA PRO A 125 3.06 -1.32 18.41
C PRO A 125 4.35 -2.10 18.72
N GLN A 126 4.56 -2.40 20.00
CA GLN A 126 5.64 -3.29 20.41
C GLN A 126 5.61 -4.51 19.48
N ALA A 127 6.79 -4.86 18.95
CA ALA A 127 7.00 -6.03 18.13
C ALA A 127 6.11 -7.16 18.66
N SER A 128 5.23 -7.66 17.81
CA SER A 128 4.36 -8.79 18.12
C SER A 128 5.18 -9.86 18.85
N GLU A 129 4.93 -9.99 20.15
CA GLU A 129 5.28 -11.18 20.92
C GLU A 129 4.65 -12.33 20.15
N GLN A 130 5.51 -13.12 19.51
CA GLN A 130 5.14 -14.42 19.00
C GLN A 130 4.63 -15.22 20.20
N PRO A 131 3.39 -15.75 20.21
CA PRO A 131 3.04 -16.74 21.19
C PRO A 131 3.98 -17.92 20.97
N GLY A 132 4.77 -18.20 22.00
CA GLY A 132 5.77 -19.25 21.99
C GLY A 132 5.19 -20.57 21.50
N LYS A 133 6.01 -21.30 20.75
CA LYS A 133 5.85 -22.74 20.54
C LYS A 133 5.81 -23.39 21.93
N ASN A 134 4.64 -23.83 22.38
CA ASN A 134 4.58 -24.80 23.46
C ASN A 134 4.61 -26.19 22.83
N GLN A 135 5.77 -26.82 23.03
CA GLN A 135 5.99 -28.27 22.96
C GLN A 135 5.08 -29.01 23.93
#